data_AF-A0A090NGQ1-F1
#
_entry.id   AF-A0A090NGQ1-F1
#
_cell.length_a   1.000
_cell.length_b   1.000
_cell.length_c   1.000
_cell.angle_alpha   90.00
_cell.angle_beta   90.00
_cell.angle_gamma   90.00
#
_symmetry.space_group_name_H-M   'P 1'
#
loop_
_entity.id
_entity.type
_entity.pdbx_description
1 polymer ?
#
loop_
_entity_poly.entity_id
_entity_poly.type
_entity_poly.pdbx_seq_one_letter_code
_entity_poly.pdbx_strand_id
1 'polypeptide(L)' 'MITLKNVSKWYGHFQVLTDCSTEVKKGEVVVCGPSGSGKSTLIKTVNGLEPVQ' A
#
# COMPACT_ATOMS: atom_id res chain seq x y z
N MET A 1 4.22 -11.05 -9.90
CA MET A 1 2.82 -10.93 -9.48
C MET A 1 2.85 -10.46 -8.04
N ILE A 2 2.19 -9.35 -7.72
CA ILE A 2 2.10 -8.80 -6.36
C ILE A 2 0.64 -8.94 -5.94
N THR A 3 0.40 -9.37 -4.71
CA THR A 3 -0.95 -9.50 -4.16
C THR A 3 -0.99 -8.86 -2.78
N LEU A 4 -1.89 -7.90 -2.59
CA LEU A 4 -2.22 -7.33 -1.29
C LEU A 4 -3.59 -7.88 -0.88
N LYS A 5 -3.69 -8.34 0.36
CA LYS A 5 -4.94 -8.80 0.97
C LYS A 5 -5.12 -8.08 2.29
N ASN A 6 -6.18 -7.27 2.37
CA ASN A 6 -6.61 -6.59 3.58
C ASN A 6 -5.50 -5.80 4.30
N VAL A 7 -4.61 -5.17 3.53
CA VAL A 7 -3.45 -4.47 4.09
C VAL A 7 -3.90 -3.17 4.75
N SER A 8 -3.68 -3.07 6.06
CA SER A 8 -3.85 -1.84 6.81
C SER A 8 -2.50 -1.36 7.34
N LYS A 9 -2.33 -0.04 7.45
CA LYS A 9 -1.09 0.56 7.93
C LYS A 9 -1.37 1.81 8.72
N TRP A 10 -0.73 1.90 9.88
CA TRP A 10 -0.86 2.99 10.82
C TRP A 10 0.50 3.65 11.09
N TYR A 11 0.47 4.98 11.21
CA TYR A 11 1.53 5.76 11.85
C TYR A 11 0.97 6.37 13.14
N GLY A 12 1.35 5.80 14.28
CA GLY A 12 0.72 6.13 15.56
C GLY A 12 -0.79 5.86 15.50
N HIS A 13 -1.60 6.90 15.75
CA HIS A 13 -3.06 6.83 15.72
C HIS A 13 -3.68 7.14 14.35
N PHE A 14 -2.85 7.38 13.32
CA PHE A 14 -3.34 7.73 11.99
C PHE A 14 -3.27 6.53 11.04
N GLN A 15 -4.42 6.07 10.55
CA GLN A 15 -4.51 5.01 9.55
C GLN A 15 -4.27 5.58 8.15
N VAL A 16 -3.20 5.16 7.50
CA VAL A 16 -2.82 5.62 6.15
C VAL A 16 -3.35 4.68 5.07
N LEU A 17 -3.27 3.37 5.30
CA LEU A 17 -3.86 2.36 4.43
C LEU A 17 -5.00 1.69 5.19
N THR A 18 -6.16 1.63 4.54
CA THR A 18 -7.38 1.09 5.12
C THR A 18 -7.85 -0.07 4.26
N ASP A 19 -7.67 -1.29 4.76
CA ASP A 19 -8.16 -2.53 4.14
C ASP A 19 -7.84 -2.66 2.63
N CYS A 20 -6.62 -2.31 2.24
CA CYS A 20 -6.21 -2.27 0.84
C CYS A 20 -5.99 -3.69 0.29
N SER A 21 -6.78 -4.06 -0.72
CA SER A 21 -6.67 -5.33 -1.44
C SER A 21 -6.51 -5.09 -2.94
N THR A 22 -5.51 -5.73 -3.56
CA THR A 22 -5.30 -5.64 -5.01
C THR A 22 -4.40 -6.76 -5.52
N GLU A 23 -4.49 -7.05 -6.80
CA GLU A 23 -3.65 -8.00 -7.51
C GLU A 23 -3.01 -7.30 -8.72
N VAL A 24 -1.69 -7.38 -8.80
CA VAL A 24 -0.89 -6.68 -9.80
C VAL A 24 -0.07 -7.69 -10.58
N LYS A 25 -0.29 -7.76 -11.89
CA LYS A 25 0.44 -8.65 -12.79
C LYS A 25 1.85 -8.12 -13.06
N LYS A 26 2.73 -9.01 -13.52
CA LYS A 26 4.11 -8.62 -13.88
C LYS A 26 4.07 -7.68 -15.09
N GLY A 27 4.76 -6.54 -14.99
CA GLY A 27 4.86 -5.57 -16.09
C GLY A 27 3.77 -4.49 -16.11
N GLU A 28 2.78 -4.56 -15.22
CA GLU A 28 1.71 -3.58 -15.12
C GLU A 28 1.76 -2.93 -13.73
N VAL A 29 2.14 -1.65 -13.59
CA VAL A 29 1.85 -0.92 -12.35
C VAL A 29 1.79 0.59 -12.56
N VAL A 30 0.70 1.20 -12.13
CA VAL A 30 0.57 2.66 -11.93
C VAL A 30 -0.17 2.86 -10.61
N VAL A 31 0.41 3.64 -9.70
CA VAL A 31 -0.24 4.03 -8.44
C VAL A 31 -0.55 5.52 -8.52
N CYS A 32 -1.83 5.89 -8.51
CA CYS A 32 -2.30 7.26 -8.63
C CYS A 32 -3.27 7.64 -7.50
N GLY A 33 -3.46 8.94 -7.27
CA GLY A 33 -4.34 9.48 -6.23
C GLY A 33 -3.86 10.81 -5.64
N PRO A 34 -4.73 11.55 -4.90
CA PRO A 34 -4.42 12.86 -4.32
C PRO A 34 -3.20 12.87 -3.40
N SER A 35 -2.61 14.04 -3.15
CA SER A 35 -1.56 14.16 -2.13
C SER A 35 -2.08 13.66 -0.77
N GLY A 36 -1.24 12.95 -0.01
CA GLY A 36 -1.61 12.37 1.29
C GLY A 36 -2.38 11.05 1.24
N SER A 37 -2.81 10.54 0.07
CA SER A 37 -3.64 9.33 -0.05
C SER A 37 -2.92 7.99 0.24
N GLY A 38 -1.71 7.99 0.81
CA GLY A 38 -1.00 6.75 1.17
C GLY A 38 -0.21 6.04 0.07
N LYS A 39 -0.10 6.60 -1.15
CA LYS A 39 0.62 5.98 -2.28
C LYS A 39 2.05 5.55 -1.94
N SER A 40 2.86 6.46 -1.38
CA SER A 40 4.24 6.16 -1.01
C SER A 40 4.30 5.14 0.12
N THR A 41 3.36 5.18 1.07
CA THR A 41 3.23 4.17 2.13
C THR A 41 2.94 2.80 1.55
N LEU A 42 2.01 2.70 0.60
CA LEU A 42 1.70 1.46 -0.12
C LEU A 42 2.94 0.89 -0.84
N ILE A 43 3.64 1.73 -1.61
CA ILE A 43 4.84 1.32 -2.35
C ILE A 43 5.94 0.85 -1.39
N LYS A 44 6.20 1.56 -0.30
CA LYS A 44 7.18 1.16 0.70
C LYS A 44 6.81 -0.15 1.38
N THR A 45 5.53 -0.32 1.74
CA THR A 45 5.01 -1.53 2.38
C THR A 45 5.16 -2.75 1.46
N VAL A 46 4.77 -2.62 0.18
CA VAL A 46 4.90 -3.69 -0.81
C VAL A 46 6.36 -4.08 -1.06
N ASN A 47 7.27 -3.10 -1.05
CA ASN A 47 8.72 -3.36 -1.21
C ASN A 47 9.42 -3.79 0.10
N GLY A 48 8.68 -3.98 1.20
CA GLY A 48 9.26 -4.38 2.49
C GLY A 48 10.11 -3.31 3.17
N LEU A 49 10.04 -2.06 2.72
CA LEU A 49 10.72 -0.92 3.34
C LEU A 49 9.99 -0.41 4.60
N GLU A 50 8.74 -0.81 4.75
CA GLU A 50 7.89 -0.56 5.91
C GLU A 50 7.22 -1.88 6.32
N PRO A 51 7.06 -2.17 7.63
CA PRO A 51 6.39 -3.39 8.05
C PRO A 51 4.90 -3.36 7.73
N VAL A 52 4.35 -4.51 7.36
CA VAL A 52 2.91 -4.76 7.34
C VAL A 52 2.44 -4.97 8.78
N GLN A 53 1.28 -4.41 9.13
CA GLN A 53 0.61 -4.59 10.42
C GLN A 53 -0.61 -5.47 10.24
#